data_AF-A0A6A7M4Q4-F1
#
_entry.id   AF-A0A6A7M4Q4-F1
#
_cell.length_a   1.000
_cell.length_b   1.000
_cell.length_c   1.000
_cell.angle_alpha   90.00
_cell.angle_beta   90.00
_cell.angle_gamma   90.00
#
_symmetry.space_group_name_H-M   'P 1'
#
loop_
_entity.id
_entity.type
_entity.pdbx_description
1 polymer ?
#
loop_
_entity_poly.entity_id
_entity_poly.type
_entity_poly.pdbx_seq_one_letter_code
_entity_poly.pdbx_strand_id
1 'polypeptide(L)' 'MEALRDKYMRAATPAEKKAAAEEVQRHFVEIVTHVPLGEWVGVRAVRSNIETRAVPPPVIAFWGITKK' A
#
# COMPACT_ATOMS: atom_id res chain seq x y z
N MET A 1 -16.01 -2.66 13.61
CA MET A 1 -14.60 -2.46 13.20
C MET A 1 -13.62 -3.43 13.84
N GLU A 2 -13.47 -3.46 15.17
CA GLU A 2 -12.47 -4.34 15.82
C GLU A 2 -12.62 -5.82 15.48
N ALA A 3 -13.85 -6.36 15.47
CA ALA A 3 -14.10 -7.75 15.07
C ALA A 3 -13.67 -8.07 13.62
N LEU A 4 -13.78 -7.11 12.69
CA LEU A 4 -13.38 -7.29 11.30
C LEU A 4 -11.85 -7.29 11.16
N ARG A 5 -11.16 -6.45 11.96
CA ARG A 5 -9.69 -6.43 12.05
C ARG A 5 -9.16 -7.75 12.61
N ASP A 6 -9.77 -8.23 13.68
CA ASP A 6 -9.47 -9.53 14.30
C ASP A 6 -9.60 -10.69 13.30
N LYS A 7 -10.67 -10.69 12.49
CA LYS A 7 -10.89 -11.69 11.44
C LYS A 7 -9.78 -11.67 10.39
N TYR A 8 -9.35 -10.49 9.94
CA TYR A 8 -8.22 -10.35 9.01
C TYR A 8 -6.90 -10.87 9.61
N MET A 9 -6.63 -10.56 10.88
CA MET A 9 -5.41 -11.00 11.57
C MET A 9 -5.34 -12.52 11.75
N ARG A 10 -6.49 -13.18 11.95
CA ARG A 10 -6.56 -14.64 12.14
C ARG A 10 -6.60 -15.44 10.83
N ALA A 11 -6.80 -14.81 9.68
CA ALA A 11 -6.82 -15.49 8.39
C ALA A 11 -5.43 -16.09 8.05
N ALA A 12 -5.41 -17.35 7.61
CA ALA A 12 -4.18 -18.11 7.41
C ALA A 12 -3.67 -18.03 5.96
N THR A 13 -4.59 -17.95 5.00
CA THR A 13 -4.24 -17.93 3.58
C THR A 13 -4.36 -16.53 2.96
N PRO A 14 -3.66 -16.25 1.85
CA PRO A 14 -3.82 -15.00 1.10
C PRO A 14 -5.27 -14.77 0.63
N ALA A 15 -5.98 -15.82 0.25
CA ALA A 15 -7.38 -15.74 -0.20
C ALA A 15 -8.32 -15.33 0.94
N GLU A 16 -8.17 -15.94 2.11
CA GLU A 16 -8.94 -15.58 3.31
C GLU A 16 -8.65 -14.15 3.77
N LYS A 17 -7.38 -13.74 3.75
CA LYS A 17 -6.99 -12.36 4.07
C LYS A 17 -7.63 -11.36 3.12
N LYS A 18 -7.64 -11.65 1.82
CA LYS A 18 -8.31 -10.79 0.82
C LYS A 18 -9.81 -10.67 1.11
N ALA A 19 -10.50 -11.79 1.33
CA ALA A 19 -11.93 -11.78 1.63
C ALA A 19 -12.27 -10.98 2.91
N ALA A 20 -11.47 -11.14 3.96
CA ALA A 20 -11.62 -10.37 5.20
C ALA A 20 -11.34 -8.86 4.99
N ALA A 21 -10.34 -8.51 4.17
CA ALA A 21 -10.06 -7.12 3.84
C ALA A 21 -11.21 -6.47 3.05
N GLU A 22 -11.79 -7.17 2.08
CA GLU A 22 -12.94 -6.67 1.32
C GLU A 22 -14.15 -6.38 2.22
N GLU A 23 -14.37 -7.18 3.26
CA GLU A 23 -15.42 -6.94 4.26
C GLU A 23 -15.16 -5.66 5.07
N VAL A 24 -13.91 -5.42 5.48
CA VAL A 24 -13.51 -4.16 6.12
C VAL A 24 -13.76 -2.98 5.19
N GLN A 25 -13.39 -3.09 3.91
CA GLN A 25 -13.56 -2.02 2.93
C GLN A 25 -15.03 -1.72 2.65
N ARG A 26 -15.90 -2.73 2.56
CA ARG A 26 -17.37 -2.50 2.44
C ARG A 26 -17.91 -1.72 3.63
N HIS A 27 -17.57 -2.12 4.84
CA HIS A 27 -18.01 -1.41 6.04
C HIS A 27 -17.49 0.04 6.08
N PHE A 28 -16.26 0.28 5.62
CA PHE A 28 -15.71 1.63 5.51
C PHE A 28 -16.52 2.53 4.56
N VAL A 29 -16.98 1.98 3.42
CA VAL A 29 -17.84 2.69 2.48
C VAL A 29 -19.23 2.97 3.08
N GLU A 30 -19.76 2.09 3.93
CA GLU A 30 -21.06 2.29 4.60
C GLU A 30 -21.02 3.42 5.62
N ILE A 31 -19.95 3.50 6.43
CA ILE A 31 -19.84 4.49 7.51
C ILE A 31 -19.29 5.85 7.05
N VAL A 32 -18.70 5.90 5.85
CA VAL A 32 -18.15 7.10 5.18
C VAL A 32 -17.29 7.98 6.12
N THR A 33 -16.29 7.38 6.77
CA THR A 33 -15.38 8.18 7.62
C THR A 33 -14.48 9.11 6.80
N HIS A 34 -14.14 8.73 5.57
CA HIS A 34 -13.34 9.54 4.64
C HIS A 34 -13.80 9.29 3.20
N VAL A 35 -13.54 10.25 2.31
CA VAL A 35 -13.77 10.11 0.87
C VAL A 35 -12.42 9.94 0.16
N PRO A 36 -12.14 8.78 -0.46
CA PRO A 36 -10.90 8.56 -1.18
C PRO A 36 -10.90 9.35 -2.51
N LEU A 37 -9.90 10.22 -2.69
CA LEU A 37 -9.76 11.06 -3.90
C LEU A 37 -8.86 10.45 -4.98
N GLY A 38 -8.21 9.31 -4.68
CA GLY A 38 -7.26 8.65 -5.56
C GLY A 38 -6.06 8.10 -4.78
N GLU A 39 -5.12 7.52 -5.52
CA GLU A 39 -3.87 7.01 -4.98
C GLU A 39 -2.71 7.93 -5.33
N TRP A 40 -1.79 8.13 -4.39
CA TRP A 40 -0.58 8.89 -4.65
C TRP A 40 0.45 8.04 -5.41
N VAL A 41 1.08 8.64 -6.42
CA VAL A 41 2.19 8.03 -7.17
C VAL A 41 3.48 8.81 -6.94
N GLY A 42 4.56 8.08 -6.64
CA GLY A 42 5.86 8.68 -6.35
C GLY A 42 6.59 9.15 -7.59
N VAL A 43 6.47 10.45 -7.91
CA VAL A 43 7.29 11.10 -8.95
C VAL A 43 8.66 11.47 -8.37
N ARG A 44 9.74 11.14 -9.07
CA ARG A 44 11.12 11.39 -8.62
C ARG A 44 11.95 11.98 -9.75
N ALA A 45 12.88 12.87 -9.41
CA ALA A 45 13.89 13.39 -10.32
C ALA A 45 15.28 13.12 -9.74
N VAL A 46 16.20 12.61 -10.56
CA VAL A 46 17.60 12.38 -10.20
C VAL A 46 18.51 12.96 -11.28
N ARG A 47 19.77 13.24 -10.92
CA ARG A 47 20.77 13.68 -11.91
C ARG A 47 20.99 12.59 -12.96
N SER A 48 21.28 12.97 -14.19
CA SER A 48 21.43 12.05 -15.33
C SER A 48 22.55 11.01 -15.19
N ASN A 49 23.53 11.30 -14.33
CA ASN A 49 24.64 10.41 -14.01
C ASN A 49 24.37 9.46 -12.82
N ILE A 50 23.16 9.46 -12.27
CA ILE A 50 22.75 8.58 -11.18
C ILE A 50 21.81 7.51 -11.73
N GLU A 51 22.15 6.25 -11.47
CA GLU A 51 21.28 5.11 -11.76
C GLU A 51 20.47 4.76 -10.52
N THR A 52 19.18 4.48 -10.72
CA THR A 52 18.26 4.12 -9.65
C THR A 52 17.58 2.79 -9.95
N ARG A 53 17.15 2.11 -8.89
CA ARG A 53 16.31 0.92 -8.98
C ARG A 53 14.84 1.31 -8.88
N ALA A 54 13.96 0.53 -9.51
CA ALA A 54 12.53 0.60 -9.23
C ALA A 54 12.25 0.26 -7.75
N VAL A 55 11.72 1.23 -7.01
CA VAL A 55 11.31 1.08 -5.61
C VAL A 55 9.81 1.39 -5.51
N PRO A 56 8.99 0.49 -4.94
CA PRO A 56 7.55 0.73 -4.80
C PRO A 56 7.30 1.98 -3.95
N PRO A 57 6.47 2.94 -4.40
CA PRO A 57 6.09 4.09 -3.57
C PRO A 57 5.31 3.64 -2.31
N PRO A 58 5.38 4.37 -1.18
CA PRO A 58 6.19 5.56 -0.89
C PRO A 58 7.60 5.24 -0.38
N VAL A 59 8.07 4.00 -0.51
CA VAL A 59 9.37 3.60 0.01
C VAL A 59 10.47 4.40 -0.68
N ILE A 60 11.37 4.96 0.11
CA ILE A 60 12.62 5.57 -0.34
C ILE A 60 13.74 4.65 0.15
N ALA A 61 14.42 3.98 -0.78
CA ALA A 61 15.56 3.13 -0.48
C ALA A 61 16.76 3.62 -1.30
N PHE A 62 17.89 3.84 -0.64
CA PHE A 62 19.14 4.25 -1.28
C PHE A 62 20.02 3.06 -1.69
N TRP A 63 19.65 1.85 -1.29
CA TRP A 63 20.37 0.64 -1.66
C TRP A 63 20.34 0.38 -3.16
N GLY A 64 21.51 0.13 -3.75
CA GLY A 64 21.66 -0.13 -5.18
C GLY A 64 21.59 1.11 -6.07
N ILE A 65 21.69 2.32 -5.50
CA ILE A 65 21.90 3.54 -6.27
C ILE A 65 23.39 3.68 -6.58
N THR A 66 23.72 3.91 -7.85
CA THR A 66 25.10 4.03 -8.32
C THR A 66 25.29 5.29 -9.15
N LYS A 67 26.55 5.70 -9.29
CA LYS A 67 26.97 6.71 -10.26
C LYS A 67 27.47 5.98 -11.51
N LYS A 68 27.06 6.46 -12.69
CA LYS A 68 27.62 6.03 -13.98
C LYS A 68 29.10 6.38 -14.09
#